data_AF-A0A2V3JID5-F1
#
_entry.id   AF-A0A2V3JID5-F1
#
_cell.length_a   1.000
_cell.length_b   1.000
_cell.length_c   1.000
_cell.angle_alpha   90.00
_cell.angle_beta   90.00
_cell.angle_gamma   90.00
#
_symmetry.space_group_name_H-M   'P 1'
#
loop_
_entity.id
_entity.type
_entity.pdbx_description
1 polymer ?
#
loop_
_entity_poly.entity_id
_entity_poly.type
_entity_poly.pdbx_seq_one_letter_code
_entity_poly.pdbx_strand_id
1 'polypeptide(L)'
;MYFLMTNDVESFSIPLNRLSPDTAREVYEVGLPRLLDVYAKTDIRCTFYFTGRMVEMVPEAVELVLDHWHEIGCHGYDHSPDRAFDLMDLNEQIRELKRAKDVIGGTTGRHCEATVT
;
A
#
# COMPACT_ATOMS: atom_id res chain seq x y z
N MET A 1 -3.23 -19.76 -19.16
CA MET A 1 -2.96 -18.30 -19.21
C MET A 1 -3.09 -17.81 -17.79
N TYR A 2 -2.04 -17.20 -17.24
CA TYR A 2 -2.05 -16.64 -15.88
C TYR A 2 -2.24 -15.13 -15.97
N PHE A 3 -3.04 -14.57 -15.08
CA PHE A 3 -3.31 -13.15 -14.97
C PHE A 3 -2.95 -12.69 -13.56
N LEU A 4 -2.19 -11.61 -13.46
CA LEU A 4 -1.79 -11.00 -12.20
C LEU A 4 -2.32 -9.56 -12.17
N MET A 5 -3.05 -9.23 -11.11
CA MET A 5 -3.53 -7.87 -10.85
C MET A 5 -2.84 -7.35 -9.59
N THR A 6 -2.35 -6.12 -9.66
CA THR A 6 -1.71 -5.43 -8.54
C THR A 6 -2.23 -4.01 -8.44
N ASN A 7 -2.33 -3.47 -7.22
CA ASN A 7 -2.67 -2.08 -6.98
C ASN A 7 -1.70 -1.48 -5.96
N ASP A 8 -1.17 -0.30 -6.25
CA ASP A 8 -0.43 0.48 -5.27
C ASP A 8 -1.42 1.32 -4.44
N VAL A 9 -1.28 1.29 -3.12
CA VAL A 9 -2.17 1.96 -2.16
C VAL A 9 -1.36 2.97 -1.37
N GLU A 10 -1.59 4.25 -1.65
CA GLU A 10 -0.77 5.33 -1.14
C GLU A 10 -1.52 6.64 -0.90
N SER A 11 -0.88 7.53 -0.14
CA SER A 11 -1.40 8.87 0.18
C SER A 11 -0.85 9.97 -0.74
N PHE A 12 -0.02 9.61 -1.73
CA PHE A 12 0.52 10.57 -2.68
C PHE A 12 -0.54 10.97 -3.71
N SER A 13 -0.76 12.27 -3.82
CA SER A 13 -1.65 12.82 -4.83
C SER A 13 -0.86 13.13 -6.09
N ILE A 14 -1.06 12.36 -7.16
CA ILE A 14 -0.47 12.65 -8.47
C ILE A 14 -0.83 14.07 -8.96
N PRO A 15 -2.10 14.53 -8.89
CA PRO A 15 -2.45 15.88 -9.35
C PRO A 15 -1.79 17.00 -8.55
N LEU A 16 -1.60 16.81 -7.23
CA LEU A 16 -0.97 17.82 -6.37
C LEU A 16 0.55 17.65 -6.27
N ASN A 17 1.09 16.56 -6.81
CA ASN A 17 2.49 16.15 -6.70
C ASN A 17 3.04 16.20 -5.27
N ARG A 18 2.26 15.72 -4.30
CA ARG A 18 2.62 15.72 -2.87
C ARG A 18 1.79 14.70 -2.08
N LEU A 19 2.28 14.35 -0.89
CA LEU A 19 1.49 13.61 0.10
C LEU A 19 0.28 14.43 0.57
N SER A 20 -0.87 13.78 0.68
CA SER A 20 -2.14 14.42 1.03
C SER A 20 -2.98 13.50 1.93
N PRO A 21 -3.27 13.90 3.18
CA PRO A 21 -4.18 13.15 4.05
C PRO A 21 -5.58 13.03 3.45
N ASP A 22 -6.03 14.03 2.68
CA ASP A 22 -7.35 13.98 2.03
C ASP A 22 -7.37 12.93 0.93
N THR A 23 -6.26 12.76 0.20
CA THR A 23 -6.11 11.67 -0.77
C THR A 23 -6.09 10.31 -0.10
N ALA A 24 -5.40 10.16 1.04
CA ALA A 24 -5.43 8.91 1.81
C ALA A 24 -6.86 8.52 2.21
N ARG A 25 -7.65 9.49 2.70
CA ARG A 25 -9.05 9.26 3.06
C ARG A 25 -9.90 8.90 1.84
N GLU A 26 -9.74 9.61 0.73
CA GLU A 26 -10.49 9.32 -0.50
C GLU A 26 -10.17 7.92 -1.07
N VAL A 27 -8.89 7.52 -1.03
CA VAL A 27 -8.46 6.17 -1.40
C VAL A 27 -9.15 5.12 -0.52
N TYR A 28 -9.20 5.34 0.80
CA TYR A 28 -9.84 4.40 1.72
C TYR A 28 -11.37 4.38 1.64
N GLU A 29 -12.02 5.54 1.69
CA GLU A 29 -13.48 5.64 1.80
C GLU A 29 -14.18 5.41 0.45
N VAL A 30 -13.50 5.67 -0.67
CA VAL A 30 -14.10 5.63 -2.01
C VAL A 30 -13.37 4.67 -2.94
N GLY A 31 -12.04 4.81 -3.06
CA GLY A 31 -11.24 4.05 -4.02
C GLY A 31 -11.26 2.55 -3.78
N LEU A 32 -10.82 2.13 -2.59
CA LEU A 32 -10.72 0.72 -2.19
C LEU A 32 -12.09 0.02 -2.25
N PRO A 33 -13.18 0.52 -1.63
CA PRO A 33 -14.49 -0.13 -1.72
C PRO A 33 -14.97 -0.37 -3.14
N ARG A 34 -14.74 0.60 -4.05
CA ARG A 34 -15.13 0.46 -5.47
C ARG A 34 -14.30 -0.60 -6.19
N LEU A 35 -12.99 -0.62 -5.98
CA LEU A 35 -12.13 -1.63 -6.60
C LEU A 35 -12.45 -3.04 -6.07
N LEU A 36 -12.63 -3.18 -4.77
CA LEU A 36 -12.98 -4.45 -4.13
C LEU A 36 -14.35 -4.98 -4.62
N ASP A 37 -15.35 -4.10 -4.80
CA ASP A 37 -16.64 -4.47 -5.38
C ASP A 37 -16.50 -4.97 -6.83
N VAL A 38 -15.67 -4.31 -7.64
CA VAL A 38 -15.38 -4.78 -9.01
C VAL A 38 -14.70 -6.14 -8.97
N TYR A 39 -13.65 -6.32 -8.17
CA TYR A 39 -12.91 -7.58 -8.10
C TYR A 39 -13.78 -8.73 -7.60
N ALA A 40 -14.67 -8.49 -6.62
CA ALA A 40 -15.63 -9.48 -6.15
C ALA A 40 -16.61 -9.92 -7.25
N LYS A 41 -17.11 -8.97 -8.08
CA LYS A 41 -18.02 -9.27 -9.20
C LYS A 41 -17.35 -10.04 -10.33
N THR A 42 -16.04 -9.87 -10.50
CA THR A 42 -15.28 -10.49 -11.59
C THR A 42 -14.43 -11.69 -11.16
N ASP A 43 -14.52 -12.10 -9.90
CA ASP A 43 -13.70 -13.17 -9.31
C ASP A 43 -12.18 -12.96 -9.52
N ILE A 44 -11.73 -11.72 -9.35
CA ILE A 44 -10.32 -11.35 -9.50
C ILE A 44 -9.63 -11.35 -8.14
N ARG A 45 -8.48 -12.02 -8.08
CA ARG A 45 -7.53 -11.95 -6.96
C ARG A 45 -6.45 -10.93 -7.29
N CYS A 46 -6.04 -10.17 -6.29
CA CYS A 46 -5.17 -9.02 -6.45
C CYS A 46 -4.22 -8.92 -5.26
N THR A 47 -3.02 -8.41 -5.51
CA THR A 47 -2.05 -8.01 -4.48
C THR A 47 -2.09 -6.49 -4.35
N PHE A 48 -2.28 -5.98 -3.14
CA PHE A 48 -2.30 -4.55 -2.85
C PHE A 48 -1.01 -4.15 -2.13
N TYR A 49 -0.20 -3.32 -2.78
CA TYR A 49 1.07 -2.86 -2.26
C TYR A 49 0.85 -1.56 -1.48
N PHE A 50 1.00 -1.61 -0.15
CA PHE A 50 0.78 -0.44 0.71
C PHE A 50 2.08 0.30 0.96
N THR A 51 2.02 1.64 0.96
CA THR A 51 3.08 2.45 1.58
C THR A 51 2.94 2.43 3.10
N GLY A 52 4.06 2.44 3.83
CA GLY A 52 4.04 2.55 5.30
C GLY A 52 3.27 3.79 5.78
N ARG A 53 3.42 4.92 5.07
CA ARG A 53 2.73 6.17 5.39
C ARG A 53 1.21 6.06 5.21
N MET A 54 0.73 5.33 4.21
CA MET A 54 -0.71 5.06 4.06
C MET A 54 -1.24 4.28 5.27
N VAL A 55 -0.52 3.24 5.70
CA VAL A 55 -0.93 2.42 6.85
C VAL A 55 -0.91 3.21 8.16
N GLU A 56 0.07 4.09 8.37
CA GLU A 56 0.09 4.98 9.56
C GLU A 56 -1.09 5.96 9.57
N MET A 57 -1.53 6.44 8.40
CA MET A 57 -2.64 7.37 8.30
C MET A 57 -4.00 6.68 8.42
N VAL A 58 -4.15 5.51 7.79
CA VAL A 58 -5.43 4.80 7.64
C VAL A 58 -5.19 3.28 7.77
N PRO A 59 -4.91 2.78 8.99
CA PRO A 59 -4.63 1.36 9.21
C PRO A 59 -5.81 0.46 8.82
N GLU A 60 -7.04 0.96 8.93
CA GLU A 60 -8.28 0.25 8.56
C GLU A 60 -8.34 -0.12 7.07
N ALA A 61 -7.57 0.57 6.22
CA ALA A 61 -7.47 0.24 4.81
C ALA A 61 -6.85 -1.14 4.57
N VAL A 62 -5.90 -1.56 5.42
CA VAL A 62 -5.28 -2.88 5.34
C VAL A 62 -6.29 -3.96 5.72
N GLU A 63 -7.00 -3.76 6.83
CA GLU A 63 -8.03 -4.70 7.30
C GLU A 63 -9.15 -4.88 6.27
N LEU A 64 -9.60 -3.78 5.64
CA LEU A 64 -10.58 -3.84 4.56
C LEU A 64 -10.13 -4.74 3.40
N VAL A 65 -8.87 -4.62 2.96
CA VAL A 65 -8.34 -5.44 1.87
C VAL A 65 -8.19 -6.91 2.28
N LEU A 66 -7.77 -7.17 3.52
CA LEU A 66 -7.65 -8.52 4.09
C LEU A 66 -9.00 -9.23 4.25
N ASP A 67 -10.05 -8.49 4.65
CA ASP A 67 -11.42 -9.03 4.79
C ASP A 67 -12.01 -9.47 3.43
N HIS A 68 -11.55 -8.85 2.34
CA HIS A 68 -11.83 -9.27 0.97
C HIS A 68 -10.84 -10.32 0.45
N TRP A 69 -10.06 -10.90 1.36
CA TRP A 69 -9.09 -11.97 1.13
C TRP A 69 -7.90 -11.57 0.27
N HIS A 70 -7.69 -10.33 -0.13
CA HIS A 70 -6.58 -9.99 -1.04
C HIS A 70 -5.20 -10.04 -0.36
N GLU A 71 -4.14 -10.18 -1.16
CA GLU A 71 -2.76 -10.19 -0.64
C GLU A 71 -2.30 -8.76 -0.36
N ILE A 72 -1.45 -8.59 0.65
CA ILE A 72 -0.84 -7.31 1.02
C ILE A 72 0.67 -7.37 0.74
N GLY A 73 1.17 -6.38 -0.01
CA GLY A 73 2.57 -6.19 -0.32
C GLY A 73 3.12 -4.89 0.29
N CYS A 74 4.45 -4.76 0.29
CA CYS A 74 5.15 -3.56 0.74
C CYS A 74 5.53 -2.67 -0.44
N HIS A 75 5.13 -1.40 -0.40
CA HIS A 75 5.43 -0.38 -1.41
C HIS A 75 6.40 0.70 -0.89
N GLY A 76 7.34 0.32 -0.03
CA GLY A 76 8.21 1.30 0.64
C GLY A 76 7.45 2.17 1.65
N TYR A 77 8.11 3.21 2.16
CA TYR A 77 7.54 3.99 3.27
C TYR A 77 6.63 5.12 2.77
N ASP A 78 7.08 5.93 1.83
CA ASP A 78 6.26 6.92 1.14
C ASP A 78 6.82 7.24 -0.25
N HIS A 79 6.06 8.00 -1.04
CA HIS A 79 6.45 8.53 -2.34
C HIS A 79 6.82 10.03 -2.27
N SER A 80 7.49 10.44 -1.20
CA SER A 80 7.95 11.83 -1.13
C SER A 80 9.04 12.08 -2.18
N PRO A 81 8.94 13.12 -3.05
CA PRO A 81 9.89 13.32 -4.15
C PRO A 81 11.33 13.59 -3.70
N ASP A 82 11.51 14.10 -2.48
CA ASP A 82 12.81 14.34 -1.82
C ASP A 82 13.41 13.07 -1.20
N ARG A 83 12.65 11.97 -1.14
CA ARG A 83 13.04 10.70 -0.54
C ARG A 83 12.82 9.52 -1.49
N ALA A 84 13.05 9.74 -2.78
CA ALA A 84 13.08 8.64 -3.75
C ALA A 84 14.31 7.74 -3.52
N PHE A 85 14.17 6.43 -3.77
CA PHE A 85 15.22 5.44 -3.49
C PHE A 85 16.51 5.68 -4.27
N ASP A 86 16.43 6.23 -5.49
CA ASP A 86 17.58 6.56 -6.34
C ASP A 86 18.39 7.77 -5.83
N LEU A 87 17.82 8.57 -4.92
CA LEU A 87 18.50 9.66 -4.22
C LEU A 87 19.16 9.21 -2.91
N MET A 88 18.89 7.99 -2.45
CA MET A 88 19.35 7.44 -1.16
C MET A 88 20.58 6.55 -1.30
N ASP A 89 21.43 6.55 -0.28
CA ASP A 89 22.48 5.54 -0.16
C ASP A 89 21.92 4.16 0.25
N LEU A 90 22.70 3.09 0.04
CA LEU A 90 22.27 1.72 0.35
C LEU A 90 21.76 1.55 1.80
N ASN A 91 22.41 2.19 2.78
CA ASN A 91 22.00 2.05 4.17
C ASN A 91 20.68 2.78 4.45
N GLU A 92 20.46 3.93 3.80
CA GLU A 92 19.19 4.66 3.83
C GLU A 92 18.07 3.84 3.20
N GLN A 93 18.29 3.27 2.00
CA GLN A 93 17.32 2.42 1.32
C GLN A 93 16.92 1.22 2.20
N ILE A 94 17.91 0.55 2.83
CA ILE A 94 17.66 -0.57 3.75
C ILE A 94 16.84 -0.12 4.97
N ARG A 95 17.13 1.06 5.54
CA ARG A 95 16.38 1.58 6.68
C ARG A 95 14.94 1.91 6.31
N GLU A 96 14.71 2.55 5.17
CA GLU A 96 13.37 2.89 4.70
C GLU A 96 12.54 1.63 4.40
N LEU A 97 13.12 0.63 3.71
CA LEU A 97 12.43 -0.65 3.45
C LEU A 97 12.09 -1.40 4.75
N LYS A 98 13.01 -1.43 5.72
CA LYS A 98 12.75 -2.05 7.04
C LYS A 98 11.60 -1.34 7.75
N ARG A 99 11.65 -0.02 7.81
CA ARG A 99 10.61 0.81 8.42
C ARG A 99 9.23 0.55 7.80
N ALA A 100 9.16 0.58 6.47
CA ALA A 100 7.93 0.31 5.74
C ALA A 100 7.36 -1.07 6.09
N LYS A 101 8.21 -2.10 6.01
CA LYS A 101 7.83 -3.48 6.33
C LYS A 101 7.34 -3.62 7.77
N ASP A 102 8.02 -3.00 8.73
CA ASP A 102 7.66 -3.07 10.14
C ASP A 102 6.31 -2.40 10.43
N VAL A 103 6.05 -1.24 9.80
CA VAL A 103 4.76 -0.53 9.91
C VAL A 103 3.63 -1.35 9.30
N ILE A 104 3.82 -1.87 8.08
CA ILE A 104 2.78 -2.63 7.37
C ILE A 104 2.51 -3.95 8.09
N GLY A 105 3.57 -4.69 8.43
CA GLY A 105 3.45 -5.98 9.12
C GLY A 105 2.93 -5.86 10.57
N GLY A 106 3.14 -4.71 11.22
CA GLY A 106 2.66 -4.45 12.57
C GLY A 106 1.13 -4.31 12.67
N THR A 107 0.48 -3.83 11.61
CA THR A 107 -0.98 -3.70 11.54
C THR A 107 -1.65 -5.05 11.28
N THR A 108 -1.00 -5.92 10.50
CA THR A 108 -1.55 -7.22 10.14
C THR A 108 -1.35 -8.24 11.27
N GLY A 109 -2.37 -8.51 12.07
CA GLY A 109 -2.35 -9.58 13.08
C GLY A 109 -2.29 -11.01 12.50
N ARG A 110 -2.31 -11.14 11.16
CA ARG A 110 -2.09 -12.37 10.40
C ARG A 110 -0.71 -12.29 9.75
N HIS A 111 0.06 -13.38 9.76
CA HIS A 111 1.38 -13.47 9.12
C HIS A 111 1.33 -12.94 7.68
N CYS A 112 1.64 -11.67 7.52
CA CYS A 112 1.83 -11.04 6.25
C CYS A 112 3.29 -11.28 5.90
N GLU A 113 3.56 -12.22 4.99
CA GLU A 113 4.82 -12.21 4.25
C GLU A 113 4.74 -11.01 3.31
N ALA A 114 4.91 -9.81 3.84
CA ALA A 114 5.08 -8.60 3.05
C ALA A 114 6.30 -8.81 2.16
N THR A 115 6.05 -9.39 0.99
CA THR A 115 7.08 -9.79 0.05
C THR A 115 7.48 -8.52 -0.67
N VAL A 116 8.73 -8.13 -0.47
CA VAL A 116 9.37 -7.12 -1.32
C VAL A 116 9.64 -7.83 -2.64
N THR A 117 8.75 -7.63 -3.62
CA THR A 117 9.01 -8.07 -5.00
C THR A 117 10.11 -7.24 -5.64
#